data_AF-A0A060CE69-F1
#
_entry.id   AF-A0A060CE69-F1
#
_cell.length_a   1.000
_cell.length_b   1.000
_cell.length_c   1.000
_cell.angle_alpha   90.00
_cell.angle_beta   90.00
_cell.angle_gamma   90.00
#
_symmetry.space_group_name_H-M   'P 1'
#
loop_
_entity.id
_entity.type
_entity.pdbx_description
1 polymer ?
#
loop_
_entity_poly.entity_id
_entity_poly.type
_entity_poly.pdbx_seq_one_letter_code
_entity_poly.pdbx_strand_id
1 'polypeptide(L)'
;ARRIRRRDHFPGDLYPDGEGQVAESIQPFYRTNPSDPAHWGAIATWAWGLSRVYDYLATDHDVDAGRVIVIGHSRYGKAALWAGASDPRFAMVVSNDSGNGGAAIYRRNFGETIRVMNDYWFAPRFKTFAYRENE
;
A
#
# COMPACT_ATOMS: atom_id res chain seq x y z
N ALA A 1 -18.71 -25.44 9.66
CA ALA A 1 -18.04 -24.13 9.77
C ALA A 1 -17.13 -23.95 8.56
N ARG A 2 -17.32 -22.89 7.75
CA ARG A 2 -16.44 -22.65 6.58
C ARG A 2 -15.13 -22.00 7.08
N ARG A 3 -14.01 -22.64 6.79
CA ARG A 3 -12.65 -22.27 7.22
C ARG A 3 -12.22 -20.98 6.53
N ILE A 4 -11.73 -20.00 7.29
CA ILE A 4 -10.93 -18.89 6.75
C ILE A 4 -9.64 -19.51 6.22
N ARG A 5 -9.38 -19.41 4.91
CA ARG A 5 -8.11 -19.83 4.30
C ARG A 5 -7.20 -18.62 4.20
N ARG A 6 -6.00 -18.73 4.77
CA ARG A 6 -4.93 -17.73 4.69
C ARG A 6 -3.93 -18.17 3.62
N ARG A 7 -3.62 -17.30 2.66
CA ARG A 7 -2.45 -17.43 1.79
C ARG A 7 -1.53 -16.26 2.06
N ASP A 8 -0.27 -16.55 2.31
CA ASP A 8 0.72 -15.56 2.68
C ASP A 8 1.37 -14.97 1.42
N HIS A 9 1.47 -13.64 1.41
CA HIS A 9 2.24 -12.86 0.46
C HIS A 9 3.20 -12.01 1.27
N PHE A 10 4.50 -12.04 0.93
CA PHE A 10 5.48 -11.24 1.63
C PHE A 10 5.68 -9.90 0.92
N PRO A 11 5.38 -8.74 1.54
CA PRO A 11 5.50 -7.44 0.89
C PRO A 11 6.91 -7.14 0.33
N GLY A 12 7.94 -7.71 0.97
CA GLY A 12 9.33 -7.59 0.54
C GLY A 12 9.64 -8.20 -0.83
N ASP A 13 8.80 -9.13 -1.32
CA ASP A 13 8.95 -9.70 -2.67
C ASP A 13 8.63 -8.69 -3.78
N LEU A 14 7.93 -7.59 -3.43
CA LEU A 14 7.53 -6.56 -4.38
C LEU A 14 8.35 -5.29 -4.25
N TYR A 15 8.62 -4.90 -3.01
CA TYR A 15 9.51 -3.79 -2.67
C TYR A 15 10.09 -4.12 -1.29
N PRO A 16 11.39 -4.45 -1.18
CA PRO A 16 12.03 -4.62 0.11
C PRO A 16 11.86 -3.36 0.96
N ASP A 17 11.45 -3.52 2.22
CA ASP A 17 11.10 -2.40 3.11
C ASP A 17 12.36 -1.68 3.60
N GLY A 18 12.97 -0.89 2.71
CA GLY A 18 14.19 -0.13 2.95
C GLY A 18 14.41 0.95 1.89
N GLU A 19 15.27 1.91 2.23
CA GLU A 19 15.66 2.97 1.32
C GLU A 19 16.53 2.44 0.17
N GLY A 20 16.41 3.03 -1.01
CA GLY A 20 17.21 2.65 -2.18
C GLY A 20 16.81 1.33 -2.85
N GLN A 21 15.69 0.72 -2.45
CA GLN A 21 15.29 -0.62 -2.91
C GLN A 21 14.54 -0.63 -4.26
N VAL A 22 14.56 0.48 -5.01
CA VAL A 22 13.88 0.56 -6.32
C VAL A 22 14.40 -0.51 -7.29
N ALA A 23 15.71 -0.73 -7.36
CA ALA A 23 16.32 -1.72 -8.25
C ALA A 23 15.96 -3.17 -7.86
N GLU A 24 15.78 -3.43 -6.56
CA GLU A 24 15.41 -4.73 -6.00
C GLU A 24 13.89 -4.96 -5.93
N SER A 25 13.11 -3.98 -6.39
CA SER A 25 11.65 -4.02 -6.41
C SER A 25 11.11 -4.44 -7.78
N ILE A 26 9.80 -4.55 -7.91
CA ILE A 26 9.15 -4.77 -9.21
C ILE A 26 9.10 -3.52 -10.09
N GLN A 27 9.37 -2.33 -9.53
CA GLN A 27 9.17 -1.05 -10.24
C GLN A 27 9.93 -0.91 -11.57
N PRO A 28 11.18 -1.41 -11.73
CA PRO A 28 11.93 -1.33 -12.98
C PRO A 28 11.23 -2.02 -14.16
N PHE A 29 10.42 -3.04 -13.90
CA PHE A 29 9.68 -3.76 -14.96
C PHE A 29 8.53 -2.93 -15.55
N TYR A 30 8.11 -1.85 -14.89
CA TYR A 30 6.99 -1.01 -15.30
C TYR A 30 7.41 0.25 -16.08
N ARG A 31 8.68 0.35 -16.51
CA ARG A 31 9.23 1.50 -17.27
C ARG A 31 8.92 2.86 -16.63
N THR A 32 8.84 2.89 -15.31
CA THR A 32 8.58 4.11 -14.56
C THR A 32 9.85 4.96 -14.45
N ASN A 33 9.73 6.28 -14.47
CA ASN A 33 10.84 7.20 -14.26
C ASN A 33 10.95 7.56 -12.76
N PRO A 34 12.00 7.14 -12.03
CA PRO A 34 12.15 7.45 -10.61
C PRO A 34 12.23 8.96 -10.30
N SER A 35 12.60 9.78 -11.30
CA SER A 35 12.64 11.24 -11.16
C SER A 35 11.28 11.90 -11.34
N ASP A 36 10.23 11.16 -11.72
CA ASP A 36 8.88 11.69 -11.82
C ASP A 36 8.34 12.02 -10.42
N PRO A 37 7.86 13.25 -10.16
CA PRO A 37 7.23 13.59 -8.88
C PRO A 37 6.04 12.69 -8.51
N ALA A 38 5.38 12.08 -9.49
CA ALA A 38 4.28 11.14 -9.30
C ALA A 38 4.72 9.67 -9.27
N HIS A 39 6.03 9.40 -9.32
CA HIS A 39 6.55 8.04 -9.23
C HIS A 39 6.04 7.36 -7.95
N TRP A 40 5.48 6.16 -8.09
CA TRP A 40 4.94 5.41 -6.98
C TRP A 40 6.00 4.97 -5.96
N GLY A 41 5.71 5.14 -4.67
CA GLY A 41 6.54 4.62 -3.58
C GLY A 41 6.18 3.18 -3.18
N ALA A 42 6.86 2.66 -2.16
CA ALA A 42 6.67 1.29 -1.70
C ALA A 42 5.23 0.94 -1.30
N ILE A 43 4.46 1.88 -0.70
CA ILE A 43 3.06 1.64 -0.31
C ILE A 43 2.20 1.29 -1.53
N ALA A 44 2.38 2.05 -2.62
CA ALA A 44 1.64 1.82 -3.85
C ALA A 44 2.10 0.52 -4.54
N THR A 45 3.38 0.16 -4.45
CA THR A 45 3.90 -1.11 -4.93
C THR A 45 3.34 -2.31 -4.17
N TRP A 46 3.28 -2.26 -2.83
CA TRP A 46 2.65 -3.31 -2.02
C TRP A 46 1.15 -3.42 -2.28
N ALA A 47 0.46 -2.28 -2.41
CA ALA A 47 -0.97 -2.25 -2.76
C ALA A 47 -1.25 -2.88 -4.11
N TRP A 48 -0.43 -2.59 -5.12
CA TRP A 48 -0.51 -3.23 -6.43
C TRP A 48 -0.35 -4.75 -6.32
N GLY A 49 0.55 -5.20 -5.45
CA GLY A 49 0.72 -6.60 -5.08
C GLY A 49 -0.53 -7.28 -4.59
N LEU A 50 -1.24 -6.63 -3.68
CA LEU A 50 -2.50 -7.13 -3.13
C LEU A 50 -3.53 -7.34 -4.25
N SER A 51 -3.60 -6.45 -5.24
CA SER A 51 -4.44 -6.66 -6.43
C SER A 51 -4.00 -7.85 -7.29
N ARG A 52 -2.71 -8.19 -7.35
CA ARG A 52 -2.24 -9.41 -8.03
C ARG A 52 -2.59 -10.68 -7.26
N VAL A 53 -2.53 -10.61 -5.93
CA VAL A 53 -3.04 -11.70 -5.08
C VAL A 53 -4.53 -11.89 -5.34
N TYR A 54 -5.31 -10.81 -5.45
CA TYR A 54 -6.72 -10.89 -5.85
C TYR A 54 -6.88 -11.59 -7.20
N ASP A 55 -6.10 -11.21 -8.22
CA ASP A 55 -6.17 -11.82 -9.56
C ASP A 55 -6.01 -13.35 -9.50
N TYR A 56 -5.06 -13.84 -8.68
CA TYR A 56 -4.89 -15.27 -8.46
C TYR A 56 -6.07 -15.89 -7.70
N LEU A 57 -6.53 -15.27 -6.61
CA LEU A 57 -7.68 -15.75 -5.83
C LEU A 57 -8.95 -15.85 -6.69
N ALA A 58 -9.11 -14.99 -7.68
CA ALA A 58 -10.23 -15.03 -8.62
C ALA A 58 -10.20 -16.24 -9.56
N THR A 59 -9.04 -16.87 -9.77
CA THR A 59 -8.91 -18.11 -10.54
C THR A 59 -9.09 -19.36 -9.69
N ASP A 60 -9.05 -19.23 -8.36
CA ASP A 60 -9.12 -20.37 -7.46
C ASP A 60 -10.58 -20.78 -7.22
N HIS A 61 -10.96 -21.95 -7.75
CA HIS A 61 -12.30 -22.53 -7.58
C HIS A 61 -12.69 -22.77 -6.11
N ASP A 62 -11.71 -22.80 -5.21
CA ASP A 62 -11.89 -23.00 -3.78
C ASP A 62 -12.16 -21.68 -3.01
N VAL A 63 -12.12 -20.53 -3.69
CA VAL A 63 -12.28 -19.17 -3.15
C VAL A 63 -13.47 -18.47 -3.79
N ASP A 64 -14.25 -17.75 -2.99
CA ASP A 64 -15.27 -16.83 -3.51
C ASP A 64 -14.64 -15.45 -3.72
N ALA A 65 -14.34 -15.13 -4.97
CA ALA A 65 -13.71 -13.87 -5.35
C ALA A 65 -14.53 -12.64 -4.91
N GLY A 66 -15.86 -12.73 -4.90
CA GLY A 66 -16.74 -11.64 -4.47
C GLY A 66 -16.73 -11.36 -2.97
N ARG A 67 -15.97 -12.14 -2.18
CA ARG A 67 -15.86 -12.02 -0.73
C ARG A 67 -14.42 -11.96 -0.23
N VAL A 68 -13.52 -11.45 -1.06
CA VAL A 68 -12.12 -11.23 -0.65
C VAL A 68 -12.01 -9.94 0.16
N ILE A 69 -11.38 -10.05 1.32
CA ILE A 69 -11.14 -8.94 2.26
C ILE A 69 -9.64 -8.63 2.23
N VAL A 70 -9.28 -7.36 2.10
CA VAL A 70 -7.88 -6.91 2.23
C VAL A 70 -7.66 -6.30 3.60
N ILE A 71 -6.60 -6.75 4.29
CA ILE A 71 -6.26 -6.33 5.64
C ILE A 71 -4.78 -5.99 5.74
N GLY A 72 -4.45 -4.98 6.53
CA GLY A 72 -3.05 -4.66 6.86
C GLY A 72 -2.93 -3.92 8.19
N HIS A 73 -1.76 -4.04 8.81
CA HIS A 73 -1.39 -3.35 10.05
C HIS A 73 -0.28 -2.31 9.80
N SER A 74 -0.35 -1.15 10.46
CA SER A 74 0.67 -0.11 10.41
C SER A 74 0.99 0.30 8.96
N ARG A 75 2.24 0.25 8.51
CA ARG A 75 2.63 0.58 7.11
C ARG A 75 1.89 -0.25 6.06
N TYR A 76 1.62 -1.53 6.32
CA TYR A 76 0.83 -2.38 5.43
C TYR A 76 -0.67 -2.10 5.54
N GLY A 77 -1.12 -1.49 6.64
CA GLY A 77 -2.47 -0.93 6.75
C GLY A 77 -2.69 0.27 5.82
N LYS A 78 -1.64 1.05 5.53
CA LYS A 78 -1.65 2.10 4.50
C LYS A 78 -1.78 1.47 3.10
N ALA A 79 -1.01 0.41 2.84
CA ALA A 79 -1.08 -0.34 1.58
C ALA A 79 -2.45 -1.01 1.36
N ALA A 80 -3.03 -1.61 2.39
CA ALA A 80 -4.37 -2.20 2.33
C ALA A 80 -5.45 -1.14 2.03
N LEU A 81 -5.37 0.04 2.66
CA LEU A 81 -6.24 1.17 2.33
C LEU A 81 -6.09 1.59 0.87
N TRP A 82 -4.86 1.76 0.40
CA TRP A 82 -4.61 2.18 -0.98
C TRP A 82 -5.05 1.13 -2.00
N ALA A 83 -4.86 -0.16 -1.71
CA ALA A 83 -5.34 -1.26 -2.53
C ALA A 83 -6.86 -1.23 -2.66
N GLY A 84 -7.59 -1.16 -1.55
CA GLY A 84 -9.04 -1.10 -1.57
C GLY A 84 -9.62 0.17 -2.21
N ALA A 85 -8.92 1.30 -2.08
CA ALA A 85 -9.31 2.54 -2.75
C ALA A 85 -9.08 2.49 -4.27
N SER A 86 -8.03 1.80 -4.73
CA SER A 86 -7.65 1.73 -6.15
C SER A 86 -8.27 0.54 -6.88
N ASP A 87 -8.73 -0.48 -6.14
CA ASP A 87 -9.27 -1.73 -6.68
C ASP A 87 -10.61 -2.07 -6.01
N PRO A 88 -11.75 -1.76 -6.65
CA PRO A 88 -13.07 -1.91 -6.05
C PRO A 88 -13.53 -3.38 -5.96
N ARG A 89 -12.69 -4.33 -6.40
CA ARG A 89 -13.02 -5.76 -6.34
C ARG A 89 -12.91 -6.33 -4.93
N PHE A 90 -12.15 -5.69 -4.04
CA PHE A 90 -12.13 -6.07 -2.63
C PHE A 90 -13.48 -5.76 -1.97
N ALA A 91 -14.09 -6.79 -1.38
CA ALA A 91 -15.41 -6.68 -0.76
C ALA A 91 -15.38 -5.86 0.55
N MET A 92 -14.23 -5.83 1.22
CA MET A 92 -14.01 -5.05 2.44
C MET A 92 -12.52 -4.76 2.62
N VAL A 93 -12.25 -3.62 3.27
CA VAL A 93 -10.90 -3.14 3.60
C VAL A 93 -10.81 -2.99 5.11
N VAL A 94 -9.77 -3.56 5.71
CA VAL A 94 -9.47 -3.40 7.14
C VAL A 94 -8.11 -2.74 7.28
N SER A 95 -8.10 -1.54 7.87
CA SER A 95 -6.90 -0.79 8.19
C SER A 95 -6.67 -0.79 9.69
N ASN A 96 -5.73 -1.62 10.15
CA ASN A 96 -5.39 -1.69 11.57
C ASN A 96 -4.23 -0.74 11.87
N ASP A 97 -4.44 0.26 12.73
CA ASP A 97 -3.41 1.18 13.24
C ASP A 97 -2.49 1.77 12.15
N SER A 98 -3.06 2.15 11.00
CA SER A 98 -2.28 2.59 9.84
C SER A 98 -1.75 4.02 9.93
N GLY A 99 -2.18 4.81 10.92
CA GLY A 99 -1.56 6.09 11.25
C GLY A 99 -1.53 7.12 10.11
N ASN A 100 -0.55 8.01 10.15
CA ASN A 100 -0.35 9.05 9.15
C ASN A 100 -0.04 8.39 7.79
N GLY A 101 -0.58 8.96 6.70
CA GLY A 101 -0.58 8.35 5.36
C GLY A 101 -1.37 7.05 5.20
N GLY A 102 -2.10 6.65 6.25
CA GLY A 102 -3.17 5.66 6.20
C GLY A 102 -4.48 6.31 6.62
N ALA A 103 -5.02 5.91 7.77
CA ALA A 103 -6.31 6.37 8.27
C ALA A 103 -6.27 7.71 9.04
N ALA A 104 -5.10 8.17 9.49
CA ALA A 104 -5.01 9.41 10.28
C ALA A 104 -5.10 10.66 9.40
N ILE A 105 -5.84 11.66 9.86
CA ILE A 105 -6.00 12.96 9.18
C ILE A 105 -4.67 13.74 9.24
N TYR A 106 -4.07 14.05 8.09
CA TYR A 106 -2.82 14.81 8.01
C TYR A 106 -2.88 16.16 8.76
N ARG A 107 -3.97 16.92 8.56
CA ARG A 107 -4.18 18.25 9.18
C ARG A 107 -4.28 18.24 10.71
N ARG A 108 -4.47 17.06 11.32
CA ARG A 108 -4.44 16.93 12.79
C ARG A 108 -3.03 17.20 13.34
N ASN A 109 -1.99 16.98 12.53
CA ASN A 109 -0.58 17.26 12.85
C ASN A 109 -0.15 16.79 14.25
N PHE A 110 -0.44 15.52 14.57
CA PHE A 110 -0.19 14.91 15.88
C PHE A 110 0.42 13.52 15.73
N GLY A 111 1.47 13.22 16.49
CA GLY A 111 2.23 11.96 16.37
C GLY A 111 3.16 12.00 15.15
N GLU A 112 3.10 10.96 14.30
CA GLU A 112 3.78 10.97 13.00
C GLU A 112 3.19 12.06 12.09
N THR A 113 4.06 12.85 11.44
CA THR A 113 3.69 13.91 10.48
C THR A 113 4.30 13.62 9.11
N ILE A 114 3.89 14.35 8.05
CA ILE A 114 4.44 14.16 6.69
C ILE A 114 5.97 14.32 6.70
N ARG A 115 6.47 15.28 7.51
CA ARG A 115 7.90 15.49 7.72
C ARG A 115 8.63 14.25 8.24
N VAL A 116 8.04 13.54 9.19
CA VAL A 116 8.68 12.37 9.82
C VAL A 116 8.61 11.17 8.89
N MET A 117 7.57 11.06 8.08
CA MET A 117 7.36 10.00 7.09
C MET A 117 7.95 10.32 5.70
N ASN A 118 9.00 11.14 5.65
CA ASN A 118 9.63 11.61 4.43
C ASN A 118 10.55 10.54 3.79
N ASP A 119 9.99 9.36 3.51
CA ASP A 119 10.74 8.15 3.14
C ASP A 119 10.38 7.63 1.73
N TYR A 120 10.93 6.48 1.34
CA TYR A 120 10.65 5.77 0.07
C TYR A 120 9.20 5.21 -0.03
N TRP A 121 8.39 5.36 1.02
CA TRP A 121 7.02 4.84 1.07
C TRP A 121 6.04 5.55 0.12
N PHE A 122 6.23 6.84 -0.13
CA PHE A 122 5.30 7.68 -0.91
C PHE A 122 5.96 8.28 -2.15
N ALA A 123 5.13 8.84 -3.03
CA ALA A 123 5.61 9.54 -4.20
C ALA A 123 6.49 10.75 -3.84
N PRO A 124 7.51 11.10 -4.65
CA PRO A 124 8.38 12.23 -4.34
C PRO A 124 7.63 13.55 -4.11
N ARG A 125 6.51 13.78 -4.82
CA ARG A 125 5.66 14.96 -4.62
C ARG A 125 5.03 15.02 -3.23
N PHE A 126 4.75 13.89 -2.58
CA PHE A 126 4.16 13.89 -1.24
C PHE A 126 5.02 14.66 -0.23
N LYS A 127 6.34 14.60 -0.42
CA LYS A 127 7.34 15.27 0.42
C LYS A 127 7.20 16.79 0.41
N THR A 128 6.62 17.38 -0.65
CA THR A 128 6.44 18.83 -0.75
C THR A 128 5.35 19.38 0.17
N PHE A 129 4.54 18.51 0.78
CA PHE A 129 3.50 18.88 1.74
C PHE A 129 3.99 18.87 3.20
N ALA A 130 5.25 18.50 3.46
CA ALA A 130 5.82 18.62 4.80
C ALA A 130 5.78 20.07 5.28
N TYR A 131 5.29 20.30 6.50
CA TYR A 131 5.02 21.63 7.09
C TYR A 131 3.92 22.45 6.40
N ARG A 132 3.26 21.88 5.39
CA ARG A 132 2.23 22.51 4.56
C ARG A 132 0.94 21.71 4.60
N GLU A 133 0.73 20.93 5.66
CA GLU A 133 -0.40 20.01 5.79
C GLU A 133 -1.77 20.74 5.79
N ASN A 134 -1.79 22.02 6.15
CA ASN A 134 -3.00 22.85 6.24
C ASN A 134 -3.29 23.70 4.99
N GLU A 135 -2.41 23.68 4.00
CA GLU A 135 -2.69 24.31 2.70
C GLU A 135 -3.76 23.53 1.91
#